data_AF-A0A135RMR9-F1
#
_entry.id   AF-A0A135RMR9-F1
#
_cell.length_a   1.000
_cell.length_b   1.000
_cell.length_c   1.000
_cell.angle_alpha   90.00
_cell.angle_beta   90.00
_cell.angle_gamma   90.00
#
_symmetry.space_group_name_H-M   'P 1'
#
loop_
_entity.id
_entity.type
_entity.pdbx_description
1 polymer ?
#
loop_
_entity_poly.entity_id
_entity_poly.type
_entity_poly.pdbx_seq_one_letter_code
_entity_poly.pdbx_strand_id
1 'polypeptide(L)'
;MDWMNFIAFGSTLPVLAHSTNPPRTAHVQPSQANHVQYIPPEAFNGSVVPSFTSNDFGFDGARMSNFNRTVWDWWYFDVVSPTDNSSIIILFNLAFDTGLLGGSPTTVANSDITGTFANGTKFSYSTEAPNGAVIVTAQEGGSSSSWNDAGMTWSSTPDMKTYVVSIETPLINGTVTFESKAPPHYPCGPKEPQANLQIAKNFGWANAVPDSDAVVDITVGGEDVKYTGYGYHDKNWGNKPFVETFTDWYWGHARLGNYSIVWFDFIDNELVNTVRPVDGPYPPVGDGKFPSAFNIVMDLGKEGILNATVTREVTVLEVPIYKRWAGPARGSINGGPEMTGVGLWEEVNVLNPLA
;
A
#
# COMPACT_ATOMS: atom_id res chain seq x y z
N MET A 1 -19.57 -15.48 -19.80
CA MET A 1 -19.00 -14.20 -19.33
C MET A 1 -18.71 -14.46 -17.88
N ASP A 2 -17.55 -15.08 -17.67
CA ASP A 2 -17.29 -15.95 -16.55
C ASP A 2 -16.43 -15.21 -15.54
N TRP A 3 -16.92 -15.22 -14.31
CA TRP A 3 -16.40 -14.49 -13.18
C TRP A 3 -15.18 -15.19 -12.61
N MET A 4 -14.14 -14.41 -12.29
CA MET A 4 -12.89 -14.83 -11.65
C MET A 4 -13.16 -15.52 -10.30
N ASN A 5 -12.54 -16.69 -10.09
CA ASN A 5 -12.52 -17.39 -8.80
C ASN A 5 -11.23 -17.03 -8.07
N PHE A 6 -11.31 -16.65 -6.79
CA PHE A 6 -10.17 -16.56 -5.87
C PHE A 6 -10.39 -17.60 -4.76
N ILE A 7 -9.36 -18.36 -4.39
CA ILE A 7 -9.42 -19.38 -3.31
C ILE A 7 -8.25 -19.15 -2.35
N ALA A 8 -8.54 -18.97 -1.06
CA ALA A 8 -7.62 -19.17 0.06
C ALA A 8 -8.20 -20.26 0.98
N PHE A 9 -7.34 -21.07 1.60
CA PHE A 9 -7.70 -22.32 2.28
C PHE A 9 -8.39 -22.14 3.66
N GLY A 10 -9.41 -22.96 3.89
CA GLY A 10 -10.06 -23.21 5.19
C GLY A 10 -11.35 -24.01 4.98
N SER A 11 -11.51 -25.14 5.67
CA SER A 11 -12.43 -26.26 5.36
C SER A 11 -13.95 -26.01 5.28
N THR A 12 -14.59 -26.78 4.38
CA THR A 12 -16.02 -27.22 4.27
C THR A 12 -17.13 -26.26 3.77
N LEU A 13 -17.73 -26.65 2.63
CA LEU A 13 -18.96 -26.21 1.91
C LEU A 13 -20.25 -26.20 2.79
N PRO A 14 -21.39 -25.53 2.42
CA PRO A 14 -21.92 -25.36 1.06
C PRO A 14 -22.48 -24.00 0.62
N VAL A 15 -22.67 -23.94 -0.71
CA VAL A 15 -23.19 -22.89 -1.58
C VAL A 15 -24.68 -22.60 -1.34
N LEU A 16 -25.05 -21.31 -1.30
CA LEU A 16 -26.42 -20.81 -1.42
C LEU A 16 -26.47 -19.76 -2.54
N ALA A 17 -27.22 -20.07 -3.61
CA ALA A 17 -27.49 -19.18 -4.73
C ALA A 17 -28.67 -18.25 -4.41
N HIS A 18 -28.58 -16.96 -4.75
CA HIS A 18 -29.71 -16.04 -4.67
C HIS A 18 -30.02 -15.35 -6.00
N SER A 19 -31.34 -15.23 -6.21
CA SER A 19 -32.08 -14.93 -7.43
C SER A 19 -32.08 -13.43 -7.78
N THR A 20 -32.06 -13.15 -9.08
CA THR A 20 -32.19 -11.81 -9.66
C THR A 20 -33.65 -11.36 -9.73
N ASN A 21 -34.06 -10.48 -8.83
CA ASN A 21 -35.18 -9.56 -9.06
C ASN A 21 -34.90 -8.22 -8.34
N PRO A 22 -35.22 -7.07 -8.95
CA PRO A 22 -34.84 -5.76 -8.41
C PRO A 22 -35.74 -5.38 -7.23
N PRO A 23 -35.21 -4.83 -6.12
CA PRO A 23 -36.05 -4.33 -5.04
C PRO A 23 -36.71 -3.01 -5.44
N ARG A 24 -38.02 -2.93 -5.19
CA ARG A 24 -38.79 -1.69 -5.12
C ARG A 24 -38.21 -0.75 -4.05
N THR A 25 -38.36 0.54 -4.32
CA THR A 25 -38.20 1.67 -3.41
C THR A 25 -38.64 1.36 -1.98
N ALA A 26 -37.71 1.47 -1.02
CA ALA A 26 -38.01 1.48 0.41
C ALA A 26 -37.13 2.52 1.11
N HIS A 27 -37.83 3.50 1.71
CA HIS A 27 -37.46 4.41 2.78
C HIS A 27 -35.98 4.55 3.19
N VAL A 28 -35.46 5.75 3.00
CA VAL A 28 -34.28 6.29 3.70
C VAL A 28 -34.54 6.25 5.22
N GLN A 29 -33.76 5.44 5.91
CA GLN A 29 -33.56 5.45 7.38
C GLN A 29 -32.20 6.13 7.69
N PRO A 30 -32.03 6.71 8.89
CA PRO A 30 -31.15 7.86 9.13
C PRO A 30 -29.66 7.54 9.37
N SER A 31 -28.79 8.42 8.83
CA SER A 31 -27.35 8.65 9.10
C SER A 31 -26.42 7.44 9.32
N GLN A 32 -25.64 7.08 8.29
CA GLN A 32 -24.42 6.25 8.41
C GLN A 32 -23.44 6.93 9.40
N ALA A 33 -23.06 6.24 10.47
CA ALA A 33 -22.17 6.79 11.49
C ALA A 33 -20.72 6.77 11.00
N ASN A 34 -20.22 7.90 10.51
CA ASN A 34 -18.81 8.09 10.24
C ASN A 34 -18.04 8.24 11.56
N HIS A 35 -16.88 7.59 11.68
CA HIS A 35 -15.94 7.87 12.77
C HIS A 35 -15.00 8.99 12.34
N VAL A 36 -14.92 10.05 13.15
CA VAL A 36 -14.00 11.17 12.93
C VAL A 36 -12.89 11.09 13.96
N GLN A 37 -11.66 11.02 13.47
CA GLN A 37 -10.47 11.05 14.32
C GLN A 37 -9.68 12.33 14.02
N TYR A 38 -9.54 13.17 15.04
CA TYR A 38 -8.64 14.31 15.03
C TYR A 38 -7.28 13.89 15.59
N ILE A 39 -6.21 14.20 14.86
CA ILE A 39 -4.84 13.90 15.23
C ILE A 39 -4.14 15.23 15.55
N PRO A 40 -3.86 15.53 16.83
CA PRO A 40 -3.07 16.71 17.21
C PRO A 40 -1.65 16.64 16.65
N PRO A 41 -1.01 17.79 16.34
CA PRO A 41 0.38 17.79 15.85
C PRO A 41 1.39 17.32 16.92
N GLU A 42 1.09 17.53 18.20
CA GLU A 42 1.99 17.19 19.29
C GLU A 42 1.96 15.71 19.69
N ALA A 43 3.08 15.23 20.23
CA ALA A 43 3.19 13.87 20.72
C ALA A 43 2.24 13.63 21.92
N PHE A 44 1.44 12.59 21.83
CA PHE A 44 0.58 12.14 22.91
C PHE A 44 1.42 11.67 24.11
N ASN A 45 1.15 12.23 25.28
CA ASN A 45 1.81 11.83 26.53
C ASN A 45 1.04 10.68 27.20
N GLY A 46 1.28 9.45 26.72
CA GLY A 46 0.68 8.26 27.30
C GLY A 46 0.88 7.00 26.46
N SER A 47 0.27 5.92 26.92
CA SER A 47 0.27 4.64 26.22
C SER A 47 -0.65 4.68 25.01
N VAL A 48 -0.18 4.14 23.89
CA VAL A 48 -0.95 3.98 22.66
C VAL A 48 -1.34 2.52 22.51
N VAL A 49 -2.60 2.28 22.12
CA VAL A 49 -3.14 0.94 21.85
C VAL A 49 -3.25 0.75 20.33
N PRO A 50 -2.50 -0.19 19.73
CA PRO A 50 -2.65 -0.54 18.32
C PRO A 50 -3.82 -1.51 18.11
N SER A 51 -4.43 -1.46 16.94
CA SER A 51 -5.42 -2.43 16.46
C SER A 51 -4.79 -3.39 15.46
N PHE A 52 -4.59 -4.65 15.86
CA PHE A 52 -4.05 -5.71 14.99
C PHE A 52 -5.06 -6.81 14.66
N THR A 53 -6.32 -6.59 15.03
CA THR A 53 -7.43 -7.50 14.74
C THR A 53 -8.53 -6.70 14.06
N SER A 54 -9.00 -7.19 12.92
CA SER A 54 -10.07 -6.51 12.18
C SER A 54 -11.39 -6.55 12.95
N ASN A 55 -12.24 -5.57 12.65
CA ASN A 55 -13.63 -5.53 13.06
C ASN A 55 -14.48 -5.10 11.86
N ASP A 56 -15.80 -4.99 12.03
CA ASP A 56 -16.72 -4.64 10.95
C ASP A 56 -16.61 -3.19 10.46
N PHE A 57 -15.77 -2.38 11.11
CA PHE A 57 -15.59 -0.97 10.86
C PHE A 57 -14.13 -0.62 10.55
N GLY A 58 -13.95 0.49 9.83
CA GLY A 58 -12.67 1.19 9.83
C GLY A 58 -11.56 0.48 9.06
N PHE A 59 -11.85 -0.11 7.89
CA PHE A 59 -10.85 -0.79 7.07
C PHE A 59 -9.64 0.10 6.79
N ASP A 60 -9.90 1.31 6.30
CA ASP A 60 -8.89 2.29 5.91
C ASP A 60 -8.77 3.46 6.92
N GLY A 61 -9.28 3.29 8.14
CA GLY A 61 -9.16 4.26 9.23
C GLY A 61 -7.83 4.16 9.98
N ALA A 62 -7.50 5.13 10.84
CA ALA A 62 -6.29 5.02 11.67
C ALA A 62 -6.38 3.82 12.63
N ARG A 63 -5.24 3.17 12.86
CA ARG A 63 -5.16 1.90 13.63
C ARG A 63 -4.55 2.08 15.01
N MET A 64 -4.29 3.33 15.39
CA MET A 64 -3.75 3.71 16.69
C MET A 64 -4.77 4.54 17.47
N SER A 65 -4.85 4.31 18.78
CA SER A 65 -5.70 5.12 19.67
C SER A 65 -5.25 6.59 19.79
N ASN A 66 -3.95 6.83 19.62
CA ASN A 66 -3.28 8.14 19.65
C ASN A 66 -1.86 7.97 19.08
N PHE A 67 -1.08 9.05 18.97
CA PHE A 67 0.26 9.00 18.38
C PHE A 67 1.31 9.62 19.29
N ASN A 68 2.29 8.81 19.70
CA ASN A 68 3.47 9.22 20.44
C ASN A 68 4.74 8.88 19.62
N ARG A 69 5.94 9.14 20.15
CA ARG A 69 7.22 8.87 19.47
C ARG A 69 7.66 7.40 19.50
N THR A 70 6.72 6.45 19.56
CA THR A 70 7.02 5.01 19.53
C THR A 70 6.15 4.23 18.54
N VAL A 71 5.16 4.90 17.94
CA VAL A 71 4.20 4.31 17.01
C VAL A 71 4.26 5.02 15.67
N TRP A 72 3.69 4.41 14.65
CA TRP A 72 3.51 5.00 13.33
C TRP A 72 2.29 4.38 12.64
N ASP A 73 1.73 5.12 11.70
CA ASP A 73 0.65 4.69 10.81
C ASP A 73 0.82 5.44 9.48
N TRP A 74 0.64 4.77 8.35
CA TRP A 74 0.66 5.44 7.05
C TRP A 74 -0.34 4.88 6.06
N TRP A 75 -0.72 5.75 5.12
CA TRP A 75 -1.49 5.43 3.92
C TRP A 75 -0.59 5.67 2.72
N TYR A 76 -0.40 4.62 1.94
CA TYR A 76 0.48 4.63 0.79
C TYR A 76 -0.35 4.48 -0.48
N PHE A 77 -0.09 5.33 -1.46
CA PHE A 77 -0.69 5.27 -2.79
C PHE A 77 0.43 5.29 -3.83
N ASP A 78 0.30 4.51 -4.89
CA ASP A 78 1.16 4.70 -6.07
C ASP A 78 0.43 4.48 -7.39
N VAL A 79 1.01 5.02 -8.45
CA VAL A 79 0.61 4.72 -9.83
C VAL A 79 1.84 4.55 -10.70
N VAL A 80 1.91 3.42 -11.41
CA VAL A 80 2.97 3.09 -12.36
C VAL A 80 2.44 3.11 -13.79
N SER A 81 3.13 3.83 -14.68
CA SER A 81 2.83 3.87 -16.10
C SER A 81 3.21 2.54 -16.78
N PRO A 82 2.33 1.93 -17.60
CA PRO A 82 2.68 0.77 -18.41
C PRO A 82 3.34 1.14 -19.74
N THR A 83 3.43 2.43 -20.08
CA THR A 83 3.88 2.89 -21.40
C THR A 83 5.21 3.63 -21.39
N ASP A 84 5.63 4.16 -20.24
CA ASP A 84 6.88 4.90 -20.07
C ASP A 84 7.35 4.83 -18.61
N ASN A 85 8.41 5.58 -18.29
CA ASN A 85 9.01 5.57 -16.96
C ASN A 85 8.25 6.39 -15.91
N SER A 86 7.03 6.87 -16.21
CA SER A 86 6.30 7.73 -15.28
C SER A 86 5.80 6.97 -14.06
N SER A 87 6.02 7.52 -12.87
CA SER A 87 5.46 6.99 -11.63
C SER A 87 5.20 8.10 -10.62
N ILE A 88 4.26 7.87 -9.71
CA ILE A 88 4.02 8.70 -8.54
C ILE A 88 3.70 7.82 -7.36
N ILE A 89 4.28 8.16 -6.22
CA ILE A 89 4.07 7.55 -4.92
C ILE A 89 3.72 8.68 -3.97
N ILE A 90 2.67 8.48 -3.18
CA ILE A 90 2.15 9.44 -2.22
C ILE A 90 2.00 8.72 -0.88
N LEU A 91 2.68 9.24 0.13
CA LEU A 91 2.68 8.70 1.47
C LEU A 91 2.10 9.73 2.43
N PHE A 92 1.04 9.36 3.13
CA PHE A 92 0.49 10.13 4.23
C PHE A 92 0.90 9.47 5.55
N ASN A 93 1.76 10.14 6.31
CA ASN A 93 2.33 9.60 7.54
C ASN A 93 1.68 10.23 8.77
N LEU A 94 1.41 9.38 9.75
CA LEU A 94 1.23 9.73 11.16
C LEU A 94 2.38 9.10 11.96
N ALA A 95 3.53 9.76 11.94
CA ALA A 95 4.73 9.31 12.60
C ALA A 95 5.66 10.50 12.88
N PHE A 96 6.31 10.47 14.04
CA PHE A 96 7.48 11.30 14.26
C PHE A 96 8.71 10.66 13.58
N ASP A 97 9.88 10.76 14.21
CA ASP A 97 11.15 10.12 13.87
C ASP A 97 11.13 8.57 13.90
N THR A 98 9.96 7.95 14.09
CA THR A 98 9.74 6.49 14.14
C THR A 98 9.19 5.86 12.86
N GLY A 99 8.74 6.67 11.89
CA GLY A 99 8.11 6.21 10.65
C GLY A 99 9.09 5.62 9.63
N LEU A 100 8.55 5.11 8.51
CA LEU A 100 9.32 4.66 7.36
C LEU A 100 10.26 5.78 6.89
N LEU A 101 11.56 5.50 6.82
CA LEU A 101 12.63 6.46 6.44
C LEU A 101 12.76 7.72 7.31
N GLY A 102 12.15 7.72 8.51
CA GLY A 102 12.15 8.85 9.43
C GLY A 102 11.10 9.88 9.03
N GLY A 103 10.01 9.94 9.81
CA GLY A 103 8.97 10.96 9.64
C GLY A 103 9.42 12.33 10.14
N SER A 104 8.51 13.13 10.70
CA SER A 104 8.83 14.50 11.11
C SER A 104 9.31 14.59 12.57
N PRO A 105 10.35 15.39 12.88
CA PRO A 105 10.75 15.63 14.26
C PRO A 105 9.80 16.59 15.00
N THR A 106 9.01 17.39 14.28
CA THR A 106 8.22 18.51 14.81
C THR A 106 6.73 18.18 14.95
N THR A 107 6.15 17.40 14.03
CA THR A 107 4.72 17.05 14.01
C THR A 107 4.53 15.57 13.69
N VAL A 108 3.45 14.98 14.21
CA VAL A 108 3.08 13.62 13.85
C VAL A 108 2.65 13.50 12.39
N ALA A 109 1.95 14.49 11.86
CA ALA A 109 1.33 14.42 10.54
C ALA A 109 2.25 15.05 9.49
N ASN A 110 2.74 14.23 8.55
CA ASN A 110 3.58 14.67 7.43
C ASN A 110 3.24 13.85 6.18
N SER A 111 3.71 14.29 5.02
CA SER A 111 3.46 13.62 3.76
C SER A 111 4.64 13.75 2.81
N ASP A 112 4.84 12.70 2.02
CA ASP A 112 5.90 12.61 1.02
C ASP A 112 5.31 12.23 -0.34
N ILE A 113 5.80 12.89 -1.38
CA ILE A 113 5.55 12.56 -2.77
C ILE A 113 6.90 12.24 -3.39
N THR A 114 7.01 11.09 -4.05
CA THR A 114 8.17 10.75 -4.89
C THR A 114 7.67 10.22 -6.22
N GLY A 115 8.47 10.35 -7.27
CA GLY A 115 8.06 9.86 -8.58
C GLY A 115 9.10 10.07 -9.64
N THR A 116 8.74 9.67 -10.85
CA THR A 116 9.59 9.77 -12.04
C THR A 116 8.79 10.34 -13.20
N PHE A 117 9.44 11.17 -14.01
CA PHE A 117 8.92 11.62 -15.30
C PHE A 117 9.11 10.52 -16.36
N ALA A 118 8.47 10.66 -17.52
CA ALA A 118 8.60 9.71 -18.64
C ALA A 118 10.05 9.49 -19.11
N ASN A 119 10.93 10.49 -18.94
CA ASN A 119 12.36 10.39 -19.25
C ASN A 119 13.19 9.68 -18.16
N GLY A 120 12.58 9.24 -17.05
CA GLY A 120 13.22 8.59 -15.91
C GLY A 120 13.85 9.54 -14.88
N THR A 121 13.82 10.85 -15.09
CA THR A 121 14.26 11.82 -14.07
C THR A 121 13.29 11.80 -12.88
N LYS A 122 13.80 12.05 -11.68
CA LYS A 122 13.05 11.95 -10.42
C LYS A 122 12.51 13.29 -9.98
N PHE A 123 11.37 13.29 -9.30
CA PHE A 123 10.88 14.41 -8.51
C PHE A 123 10.51 13.93 -7.11
N SER A 124 10.56 14.87 -6.15
CA SER A 124 10.14 14.61 -4.78
C SER A 124 9.67 15.88 -4.10
N TYR A 125 8.72 15.75 -3.18
CA TYR A 125 8.23 16.83 -2.33
C TYR A 125 7.84 16.27 -0.97
N SER A 126 8.18 16.97 0.10
CA SER A 126 7.80 16.59 1.46
C SER A 126 7.20 17.80 2.16
N THR A 127 6.17 17.56 2.97
CA THR A 127 5.51 18.62 3.73
C THR A 127 5.04 18.13 5.09
N GLU A 128 5.03 19.04 6.04
CA GLU A 128 4.48 18.83 7.37
C GLU A 128 3.05 19.40 7.44
N ALA A 129 2.21 18.78 8.25
CA ALA A 129 0.91 19.31 8.64
C ALA A 129 1.04 19.87 10.07
N PRO A 130 1.41 21.15 10.24
CA PRO A 130 1.70 21.73 11.55
C PRO A 130 0.46 21.82 12.45
N ASN A 131 -0.73 21.73 11.87
CA ASN A 131 -2.02 21.73 12.58
C ASN A 131 -2.68 20.34 12.61
N GLY A 132 -1.86 19.29 12.51
CA GLY A 132 -2.31 17.91 12.63
C GLY A 132 -3.10 17.43 11.43
N ALA A 133 -3.88 16.37 11.64
CA ALA A 133 -4.68 15.75 10.59
C ALA A 133 -6.09 15.39 11.05
N VAL A 134 -7.01 15.26 10.11
CA VAL A 134 -8.35 14.71 10.34
C VAL A 134 -8.53 13.51 9.43
N ILE A 135 -9.02 12.41 9.99
CA ILE A 135 -9.41 11.22 9.23
C ILE A 135 -10.86 10.91 9.54
N VAL A 136 -11.65 10.75 8.48
CA VAL A 136 -13.05 10.35 8.56
C VAL A 136 -13.20 8.99 7.91
N THR A 137 -13.69 8.01 8.66
CA THR A 137 -13.87 6.64 8.16
C THR A 137 -15.33 6.27 8.11
N ALA A 138 -15.74 5.72 6.97
CA ALA A 138 -17.06 5.18 6.74
C ALA A 138 -17.17 3.75 7.27
N GLN A 139 -18.39 3.33 7.58
CA GLN A 139 -18.65 1.99 8.09
C GLN A 139 -18.25 0.89 7.08
N GLU A 140 -18.49 1.14 5.80
CA GLU A 140 -18.19 0.23 4.70
C GLU A 140 -16.68 0.11 4.41
N GLY A 141 -15.84 0.92 5.05
CA GLY A 141 -14.38 0.80 5.01
C GLY A 141 -13.65 1.99 4.41
N GLY A 142 -14.30 2.71 3.49
CA GLY A 142 -13.77 3.92 2.86
C GLY A 142 -13.42 5.01 3.85
N SER A 143 -12.57 5.93 3.43
CA SER A 143 -12.01 6.97 4.29
C SER A 143 -11.78 8.26 3.51
N SER A 144 -11.64 9.36 4.24
CA SER A 144 -11.16 10.63 3.71
C SER A 144 -10.30 11.31 4.76
N SER A 145 -9.47 12.24 4.32
CA SER A 145 -8.59 12.95 5.22
C SER A 145 -8.29 14.39 4.82
N SER A 146 -7.72 15.10 5.79
CA SER A 146 -7.08 16.39 5.60
C SER A 146 -5.78 16.43 6.42
N TRP A 147 -4.64 16.61 5.75
CA TRP A 147 -3.39 16.99 6.40
C TRP A 147 -3.36 18.52 6.46
N ASN A 148 -3.73 19.06 7.61
CA ASN A 148 -4.06 20.48 7.75
C ASN A 148 -2.85 21.37 7.44
N ASP A 149 -3.05 22.32 6.52
CA ASP A 149 -2.03 23.24 5.98
C ASP A 149 -0.86 22.60 5.22
N ALA A 150 -0.96 21.30 4.90
CA ALA A 150 0.00 20.61 4.03
C ALA A 150 -0.41 20.65 2.54
N GLY A 151 -1.67 20.99 2.25
CA GLY A 151 -2.21 20.95 0.88
C GLY A 151 -2.37 19.52 0.35
N MET A 152 -2.59 18.54 1.23
CA MET A 152 -2.73 17.14 0.83
C MET A 152 -3.95 16.51 1.48
N THR A 153 -4.79 15.89 0.65
CA THR A 153 -6.01 15.21 1.08
C THR A 153 -6.23 13.94 0.26
N TRP A 154 -7.00 13.00 0.80
CA TRP A 154 -7.63 11.98 -0.01
C TRP A 154 -9.10 11.82 0.38
N SER A 155 -9.88 11.21 -0.51
CA SER A 155 -11.23 10.76 -0.23
C SER A 155 -11.55 9.52 -1.03
N SER A 156 -12.40 8.65 -0.48
CA SER A 156 -12.92 7.51 -1.20
C SER A 156 -14.42 7.35 -1.07
N THR A 157 -14.99 6.57 -1.99
CA THR A 157 -16.34 6.04 -1.81
C THR A 157 -16.36 5.12 -0.58
N PRO A 158 -17.49 5.04 0.16
CA PRO A 158 -17.56 4.17 1.35
C PRO A 158 -17.17 2.71 1.09
N ASP A 159 -17.43 2.21 -0.12
CA ASP A 159 -17.10 0.84 -0.56
C ASP A 159 -15.66 0.68 -1.09
N MET A 160 -14.82 1.71 -0.99
CA MET A 160 -13.41 1.72 -1.40
C MET A 160 -13.17 1.47 -2.90
N LYS A 161 -14.19 1.65 -3.76
CA LYS A 161 -14.02 1.45 -5.20
C LYS A 161 -13.31 2.60 -5.90
N THR A 162 -13.59 3.83 -5.48
CA THR A 162 -12.99 5.03 -6.06
C THR A 162 -12.22 5.78 -4.98
N TYR A 163 -10.96 6.14 -5.25
CA TYR A 163 -10.17 7.06 -4.43
C TYR A 163 -9.77 8.27 -5.26
N VAL A 164 -9.71 9.43 -4.62
CA VAL A 164 -9.16 10.67 -5.19
C VAL A 164 -8.19 11.27 -4.18
N VAL A 165 -6.93 11.39 -4.57
CA VAL A 165 -5.91 12.15 -3.84
C VAL A 165 -5.81 13.53 -4.46
N SER A 166 -5.95 14.58 -3.66
CA SER A 166 -5.83 15.99 -4.11
C SER A 166 -4.59 16.63 -3.50
N ILE A 167 -3.83 17.33 -4.35
CA ILE A 167 -2.52 17.88 -4.02
C ILE A 167 -2.52 19.37 -4.40
N GLU A 168 -2.25 20.23 -3.43
CA GLU A 168 -2.21 21.68 -3.54
C GLU A 168 -0.98 22.22 -2.81
N THR A 169 0.21 21.88 -3.33
CA THR A 169 1.49 22.28 -2.72
C THR A 169 2.21 23.33 -3.58
N PRO A 170 3.19 24.08 -3.04
CA PRO A 170 3.97 25.03 -3.85
C PRO A 170 4.65 24.43 -5.08
N LEU A 171 4.99 23.13 -5.07
CA LEU A 171 5.70 22.47 -6.17
C LEU A 171 4.81 21.55 -7.00
N ILE A 172 3.91 20.81 -6.37
CA ILE A 172 3.06 19.79 -7.00
C ILE A 172 1.59 20.15 -6.80
N ASN A 173 0.81 20.21 -7.89
CA ASN A 173 -0.62 20.51 -7.85
C ASN A 173 -1.41 19.60 -8.78
N GLY A 174 -2.59 19.15 -8.36
CA GLY A 174 -3.52 18.37 -9.18
C GLY A 174 -4.16 17.22 -8.43
N THR A 175 -4.54 16.18 -9.16
CA THR A 175 -5.28 15.03 -8.61
C THR A 175 -4.75 13.70 -9.13
N VAL A 176 -4.85 12.68 -8.29
CA VAL A 176 -4.68 11.28 -8.69
C VAL A 176 -5.95 10.51 -8.35
N THR A 177 -6.56 9.87 -9.34
CA THR A 177 -7.82 9.12 -9.19
C THR A 177 -7.58 7.63 -9.42
N PHE A 178 -8.24 6.79 -8.64
CA PHE A 178 -8.10 5.33 -8.68
C PHE A 178 -9.47 4.68 -8.82
N GLU A 179 -9.61 3.74 -9.75
CA GLU A 179 -10.79 2.88 -9.92
C GLU A 179 -10.41 1.42 -9.68
N SER A 180 -10.79 0.88 -8.52
CA SER A 180 -10.37 -0.43 -8.05
C SER A 180 -10.82 -1.58 -8.98
N LYS A 181 -9.91 -2.52 -9.20
CA LYS A 181 -10.12 -3.77 -9.97
C LYS A 181 -10.11 -5.02 -9.12
N ALA A 182 -9.53 -4.93 -7.92
CA ALA A 182 -9.38 -6.05 -7.02
C ALA A 182 -10.08 -5.75 -5.68
N PRO A 183 -10.73 -6.76 -5.06
CA PRO A 183 -11.37 -6.58 -3.77
C PRO A 183 -10.34 -6.27 -2.66
N PRO A 184 -10.73 -5.51 -1.63
CA PRO A 184 -9.87 -5.25 -0.47
C PRO A 184 -9.50 -6.54 0.26
N HIS A 185 -8.30 -6.58 0.82
CA HIS A 185 -7.73 -7.80 1.40
C HIS A 185 -6.92 -7.51 2.68
N TYR A 186 -6.95 -8.46 3.61
CA TYR A 186 -6.10 -8.53 4.80
C TYR A 186 -4.97 -9.54 4.59
N PRO A 187 -3.94 -9.62 5.45
CA PRO A 187 -2.77 -10.46 5.18
C PRO A 187 -3.08 -11.91 4.77
N CYS A 188 -4.05 -12.54 5.45
CA CYS A 188 -4.35 -13.96 5.28
C CYS A 188 -5.69 -14.23 4.57
N GLY A 189 -6.37 -13.22 4.03
CA GLY A 189 -7.69 -13.43 3.45
C GLY A 189 -8.50 -12.17 3.17
N PRO A 190 -9.76 -12.34 2.73
CA PRO A 190 -10.64 -11.23 2.39
C PRO A 190 -10.89 -10.31 3.60
N LYS A 191 -11.46 -9.14 3.31
CA LYS A 191 -11.98 -8.21 4.32
C LYS A 191 -13.09 -8.86 5.16
N GLU A 192 -12.71 -9.47 6.27
CA GLU A 192 -13.61 -10.12 7.24
C GLU A 192 -13.24 -9.69 8.67
N PRO A 193 -14.22 -9.62 9.60
CA PRO A 193 -13.94 -9.31 11.00
C PRO A 193 -13.14 -10.42 11.69
N GLN A 194 -12.46 -10.08 12.79
CA GLN A 194 -11.64 -11.00 13.58
C GLN A 194 -10.43 -11.60 12.84
N ALA A 195 -10.08 -11.08 11.67
CA ALA A 195 -8.86 -11.42 10.94
C ALA A 195 -7.63 -10.86 11.66
N ASN A 196 -6.54 -11.61 11.63
CA ASN A 196 -5.23 -11.10 12.03
C ASN A 196 -4.73 -10.12 10.96
N LEU A 197 -4.40 -8.90 11.39
CA LEU A 197 -3.89 -7.85 10.51
C LEU A 197 -2.37 -7.79 10.47
N GLN A 198 -1.67 -8.60 11.27
CA GLN A 198 -0.22 -8.59 11.31
C GLN A 198 0.40 -9.42 10.19
N ILE A 199 1.33 -8.80 9.45
CA ILE A 199 2.26 -9.48 8.52
C ILE A 199 3.60 -9.80 9.20
N ALA A 200 3.95 -9.06 10.26
CA ALA A 200 5.06 -9.35 11.16
C ALA A 200 4.68 -8.93 12.58
N LYS A 201 5.44 -9.37 13.58
CA LYS A 201 5.20 -8.97 14.97
C LYS A 201 5.28 -7.44 15.08
N ASN A 202 4.24 -6.81 15.63
CA ASN A 202 4.13 -5.34 15.77
C ASN A 202 3.93 -4.58 14.44
N PHE A 203 3.64 -5.27 13.34
CA PHE A 203 3.45 -4.66 12.02
C PHE A 203 2.11 -5.11 11.45
N GLY A 204 1.17 -4.18 11.32
CA GLY A 204 -0.14 -4.38 10.73
C GLY A 204 -0.21 -3.89 9.28
N TRP A 205 -1.05 -4.55 8.48
CA TRP A 205 -1.26 -4.25 7.06
C TRP A 205 -2.72 -4.45 6.67
N ALA A 206 -3.21 -3.57 5.79
CA ALA A 206 -4.51 -3.72 5.13
C ALA A 206 -4.44 -3.08 3.74
N ASN A 207 -4.89 -3.79 2.71
CA ASN A 207 -4.79 -3.33 1.32
C ASN A 207 -6.17 -3.07 0.76
N ALA A 208 -6.52 -1.79 0.70
CA ALA A 208 -7.85 -1.35 0.26
C ALA A 208 -8.00 -1.43 -1.26
N VAL A 209 -6.92 -1.15 -1.99
CA VAL A 209 -6.86 -1.20 -3.45
C VAL A 209 -5.63 -2.01 -3.86
N PRO A 210 -5.75 -3.34 -4.01
CA PRO A 210 -4.63 -4.16 -4.49
C PRO A 210 -4.26 -3.88 -5.95
N ASP A 211 -5.20 -3.38 -6.74
CA ASP A 211 -5.00 -3.00 -8.14
C ASP A 211 -6.13 -2.07 -8.60
N SER A 212 -5.82 -1.10 -9.46
CA SER A 212 -6.77 -0.13 -10.00
C SER A 212 -6.35 0.38 -11.38
N ASP A 213 -7.34 0.83 -12.16
CA ASP A 213 -7.05 1.75 -13.25
C ASP A 213 -6.95 3.16 -12.64
N ALA A 214 -5.81 3.81 -12.78
CA ALA A 214 -5.56 5.11 -12.17
C ALA A 214 -5.25 6.19 -13.21
N VAL A 215 -5.63 7.42 -12.89
CA VAL A 215 -5.37 8.63 -13.69
C VAL A 215 -4.57 9.60 -12.83
N VAL A 216 -3.37 9.93 -13.29
CA VAL A 216 -2.54 11.00 -12.74
C VAL A 216 -2.74 12.23 -13.60
N ASP A 217 -3.21 13.32 -13.00
CA ASP A 217 -3.31 14.64 -13.64
C ASP A 217 -2.75 15.69 -12.66
N ILE A 218 -1.43 15.88 -12.73
CA ILE A 218 -0.71 16.81 -11.85
C ILE A 218 0.23 17.71 -12.66
N THR A 219 0.72 18.74 -11.99
CA THR A 219 1.85 19.55 -12.43
C THR A 219 2.97 19.45 -11.42
N VAL A 220 4.22 19.44 -11.87
CA VAL A 220 5.42 19.44 -11.03
C VAL A 220 6.30 20.59 -11.48
N GLY A 221 6.44 21.63 -10.66
CA GLY A 221 7.21 22.84 -11.02
C GLY A 221 6.67 23.56 -12.27
N GLY A 222 5.37 23.40 -12.57
CA GLY A 222 4.72 23.93 -13.76
C GLY A 222 4.80 23.05 -15.01
N GLU A 223 5.48 21.90 -14.96
CA GLU A 223 5.46 20.88 -16.03
C GLU A 223 4.29 19.91 -15.81
N ASP A 224 3.54 19.62 -16.88
CA ASP A 224 2.44 18.65 -16.85
C ASP A 224 2.97 17.22 -16.71
N VAL A 225 2.48 16.50 -15.72
CA VAL A 225 2.69 15.05 -15.54
C VAL A 225 1.32 14.39 -15.58
N LYS A 226 0.94 13.91 -16.77
CA LYS A 226 -0.38 13.33 -17.02
C LYS A 226 -0.26 11.97 -17.68
N TYR A 227 -0.79 10.94 -17.02
CA TYR A 227 -0.79 9.58 -17.56
C TYR A 227 -1.84 8.71 -16.88
N THR A 228 -2.21 7.62 -17.56
CA THR A 228 -2.97 6.53 -16.96
C THR A 228 -2.02 5.42 -16.56
N GLY A 229 -2.26 4.77 -15.43
CA GLY A 229 -1.42 3.69 -14.96
C GLY A 229 -2.17 2.67 -14.12
N TYR A 230 -1.39 1.73 -13.58
CA TYR A 230 -1.89 0.76 -12.61
C TYR A 230 -1.58 1.29 -11.22
N GLY A 231 -2.64 1.46 -10.43
CA GLY A 231 -2.54 2.07 -9.12
C GLY A 231 -2.75 1.09 -7.97
N TYR A 232 -2.16 1.40 -6.84
CA TYR A 232 -2.20 0.61 -5.62
C TYR A 232 -2.44 1.51 -4.40
N HIS A 233 -3.17 1.00 -3.40
CA HIS A 233 -3.31 1.64 -2.09
C HIS A 233 -3.38 0.65 -0.94
N ASP A 234 -2.49 0.79 0.03
CA ASP A 234 -2.53 0.10 1.31
C ASP A 234 -2.31 1.03 2.50
N LYS A 235 -2.45 0.42 3.67
CA LYS A 235 -2.24 1.01 4.96
C LYS A 235 -1.36 0.09 5.79
N ASN A 236 -0.37 0.67 6.45
CA ASN A 236 0.51 -0.06 7.35
C ASN A 236 0.61 0.70 8.67
N TRP A 237 0.78 -0.03 9.77
CA TRP A 237 0.95 0.60 11.09
C TRP A 237 1.77 -0.27 12.03
N GLY A 238 2.43 0.35 13.00
CA GLY A 238 3.24 -0.38 13.96
C GLY A 238 3.44 0.34 15.28
N ASN A 239 3.61 -0.45 16.33
CA ASN A 239 3.79 0.02 17.70
C ASN A 239 5.24 -0.11 18.21
N LYS A 240 6.18 -0.18 17.27
CA LYS A 240 7.64 -0.10 17.46
C LYS A 240 8.23 0.76 16.36
N PRO A 241 9.35 1.47 16.60
CA PRO A 241 10.05 2.18 15.53
C PRO A 241 10.30 1.27 14.32
N PHE A 242 10.10 1.80 13.12
CA PHE A 242 10.16 1.04 11.87
C PHE A 242 11.43 0.18 11.76
N VAL A 243 12.60 0.80 12.01
CA VAL A 243 13.93 0.16 11.95
C VAL A 243 14.16 -0.94 12.99
N GLU A 244 13.31 -1.06 14.01
CA GLU A 244 13.39 -2.10 15.03
C GLU A 244 12.46 -3.30 14.73
N THR A 245 11.64 -3.23 13.68
CA THR A 245 10.52 -4.15 13.49
C THR A 245 10.85 -5.37 12.63
N PHE A 246 11.74 -5.24 11.65
CA PHE A 246 12.18 -6.32 10.76
C PHE A 246 13.61 -6.06 10.25
N THR A 247 14.28 -7.13 9.83
CA THR A 247 15.64 -7.11 9.28
C THR A 247 15.68 -6.95 7.77
N ASP A 248 14.60 -7.37 7.13
CA ASP A 248 14.44 -7.44 5.70
C ASP A 248 12.96 -7.25 5.39
N TRP A 249 12.70 -6.84 4.16
CA TRP A 249 11.36 -6.67 3.65
C TRP A 249 11.46 -6.74 2.13
N TYR A 250 10.74 -7.67 1.51
CA TYR A 250 10.45 -7.66 0.08
C TYR A 250 8.95 -7.41 -0.14
N TRP A 251 8.59 -6.32 -0.81
CA TRP A 251 7.19 -6.05 -1.16
C TRP A 251 7.07 -5.50 -2.54
N GLY A 252 5.90 -5.70 -3.10
CA GLY A 252 5.51 -5.03 -4.30
C GLY A 252 4.16 -5.47 -4.77
N HIS A 253 3.80 -4.88 -5.90
CA HIS A 253 2.63 -5.27 -6.65
C HIS A 253 2.95 -5.17 -8.14
N ALA A 254 2.18 -5.90 -8.94
CA ALA A 254 2.19 -5.76 -10.38
C ALA A 254 0.85 -6.19 -10.97
N ARG A 255 0.52 -5.63 -12.13
CA ARG A 255 -0.51 -6.18 -13.01
C ARG A 255 0.16 -7.03 -14.07
N LEU A 256 -0.03 -8.35 -14.01
CA LEU A 256 0.59 -9.34 -14.88
C LEU A 256 -0.48 -10.06 -15.72
N GLY A 257 -0.62 -9.70 -17.00
CA GLY A 257 -1.74 -10.14 -17.80
C GLY A 257 -3.08 -9.76 -17.15
N ASN A 258 -3.89 -10.75 -16.80
CA ASN A 258 -5.18 -10.55 -16.13
C ASN A 258 -5.10 -10.65 -14.59
N TYR A 259 -3.90 -10.77 -14.04
CA TYR A 259 -3.68 -10.97 -12.62
C TYR A 259 -3.19 -9.70 -11.94
N SER A 260 -3.80 -9.39 -10.81
CA SER A 260 -3.28 -8.46 -9.82
C SER A 260 -2.46 -9.28 -8.82
N ILE A 261 -1.15 -9.05 -8.75
CA ILE A 261 -0.28 -9.71 -7.79
C ILE A 261 0.23 -8.70 -6.78
N VAL A 262 0.16 -9.05 -5.50
CA VAL A 262 0.68 -8.27 -4.38
C VAL A 262 1.43 -9.24 -3.50
N TRP A 263 2.61 -8.86 -3.04
CA TRP A 263 3.40 -9.66 -2.11
C TRP A 263 3.97 -8.80 -1.01
N PHE A 264 4.09 -9.44 0.15
CA PHE A 264 4.80 -8.93 1.30
C PHE A 264 5.50 -10.13 1.90
N ASP A 265 6.83 -10.13 1.87
CA ASP A 265 7.62 -11.28 2.26
C ASP A 265 8.75 -10.85 3.20
N PHE A 266 8.90 -11.61 4.27
CA PHE A 266 9.89 -11.42 5.32
C PHE A 266 10.64 -12.73 5.50
N ILE A 267 11.91 -12.65 5.85
CA ILE A 267 12.71 -13.79 6.24
C ILE A 267 12.20 -14.31 7.57
N ASP A 268 11.56 -15.48 7.48
CA ASP A 268 11.08 -16.20 8.64
C ASP A 268 12.24 -16.82 9.43
N ASN A 269 11.91 -17.44 10.57
CA ASN A 269 12.91 -18.09 11.41
C ASN A 269 13.60 -19.30 10.75
N GLU A 270 13.07 -19.80 9.63
CA GLU A 270 13.64 -20.89 8.83
C GLU A 270 14.51 -20.35 7.67
N LEU A 271 14.60 -19.03 7.52
CA LEU A 271 15.28 -18.31 6.45
C LEU A 271 14.66 -18.53 5.06
N VAL A 272 13.36 -18.83 4.99
CA VAL A 272 12.65 -19.19 3.76
C VAL A 272 11.64 -18.12 3.36
N ASN A 273 11.80 -17.61 2.13
CA ASN A 273 10.88 -16.67 1.50
C ASN A 273 10.37 -17.24 0.17
N THR A 274 9.19 -16.79 -0.25
CA THR A 274 8.61 -17.07 -1.57
C THR A 274 9.14 -16.12 -2.67
N VAL A 275 9.63 -14.95 -2.26
CA VAL A 275 10.28 -13.96 -3.10
C VAL A 275 11.80 -14.10 -2.96
N ARG A 276 12.49 -14.29 -4.08
CA ARG A 276 13.94 -14.55 -4.12
C ARG A 276 14.68 -13.47 -4.91
N PRO A 277 15.65 -12.74 -4.31
CA PRO A 277 16.47 -11.78 -5.01
C PRO A 277 17.39 -12.45 -6.04
N VAL A 278 17.58 -11.76 -7.16
CA VAL A 278 18.55 -12.13 -8.20
C VAL A 278 19.78 -11.24 -8.06
N ASP A 279 20.96 -11.86 -8.08
CA ASP A 279 22.28 -11.20 -7.98
C ASP A 279 22.55 -10.41 -6.69
N GLY A 280 21.86 -10.74 -5.60
CA GLY A 280 22.03 -10.13 -4.28
C GLY A 280 22.35 -11.15 -3.18
N PRO A 281 22.93 -10.70 -2.05
CA PRO A 281 23.05 -11.55 -0.87
C PRO A 281 21.65 -11.93 -0.37
N TYR A 282 21.47 -13.20 -0.02
CA TYR A 282 20.24 -13.70 0.61
C TYR A 282 20.61 -14.56 1.82
N PRO A 283 20.20 -14.20 3.04
CA PRO A 283 19.51 -12.96 3.45
C PRO A 283 20.25 -11.65 3.07
N PRO A 284 19.55 -10.49 3.03
CA PRO A 284 20.19 -9.18 2.93
C PRO A 284 21.17 -8.96 4.09
N VAL A 285 22.24 -8.21 3.84
CA VAL A 285 23.38 -8.06 4.78
C VAL A 285 23.67 -6.60 5.16
N GLY A 286 22.80 -5.66 4.80
CA GLY A 286 22.96 -4.24 5.07
C GLY A 286 24.12 -3.59 4.32
N ASP A 287 24.55 -4.14 3.18
CA ASP A 287 25.69 -3.60 2.40
C ASP A 287 25.29 -2.52 1.38
N GLY A 288 24.02 -2.11 1.37
CA GLY A 288 23.47 -1.14 0.44
C GLY A 288 23.40 -1.63 -1.01
N LYS A 289 23.57 -2.94 -1.26
CA LYS A 289 23.36 -3.52 -2.58
C LYS A 289 21.95 -4.07 -2.71
N PHE A 290 21.31 -3.74 -3.82
CA PHE A 290 19.95 -4.16 -4.13
C PHE A 290 19.91 -5.01 -5.40
N PRO A 291 19.10 -6.07 -5.43
CA PRO A 291 19.05 -7.04 -6.51
C PRO A 291 18.61 -6.42 -7.82
N SER A 292 18.95 -7.14 -8.91
CA SER A 292 18.55 -6.78 -10.26
C SER A 292 17.09 -7.16 -10.55
N ALA A 293 16.58 -8.18 -9.88
CA ALA A 293 15.23 -8.71 -10.04
C ALA A 293 14.78 -9.49 -8.79
N PHE A 294 13.47 -9.79 -8.72
CA PHE A 294 12.93 -10.82 -7.85
C PHE A 294 12.30 -11.95 -8.66
N ASN A 295 12.53 -13.19 -8.25
CA ASN A 295 11.75 -14.34 -8.66
C ASN A 295 10.66 -14.61 -7.63
N ILE A 296 9.44 -14.81 -8.09
CA ILE A 296 8.24 -14.93 -7.27
C ILE A 296 7.53 -16.21 -7.65
N VAL A 297 7.19 -17.03 -6.65
CA VAL A 297 6.38 -18.24 -6.82
C VAL A 297 5.11 -18.09 -5.97
N MET A 298 3.94 -18.11 -6.62
CA MET A 298 2.65 -18.01 -5.94
C MET A 298 1.77 -19.22 -6.27
N ASP A 299 1.15 -19.81 -5.25
CA ASP A 299 0.10 -20.83 -5.41
C ASP A 299 -1.25 -20.14 -5.58
N LEU A 300 -1.83 -20.24 -6.77
CA LEU A 300 -3.14 -19.68 -7.13
C LEU A 300 -4.27 -20.69 -6.88
N GLY A 301 -4.02 -21.75 -6.12
CA GLY A 301 -4.95 -22.81 -5.81
C GLY A 301 -5.31 -23.64 -7.04
N LYS A 302 -6.57 -23.58 -7.47
CA LYS A 302 -7.05 -24.38 -8.63
C LYS A 302 -6.43 -23.96 -9.95
N GLU A 303 -5.95 -22.73 -10.06
CA GLU A 303 -5.30 -22.25 -11.29
C GLU A 303 -3.85 -22.76 -11.40
N GLY A 304 -3.24 -23.15 -10.27
CA GLY A 304 -1.90 -23.72 -10.16
C GLY A 304 -0.84 -22.71 -9.77
N ILE A 305 0.40 -22.95 -10.16
CA ILE A 305 1.55 -22.18 -9.67
C ILE A 305 1.95 -21.11 -10.68
N LEU A 306 1.88 -19.84 -10.26
CA LEU A 306 2.48 -18.72 -10.96
C LEU A 306 3.97 -18.68 -10.65
N ASN A 307 4.79 -18.67 -11.70
CA ASN A 307 6.20 -18.34 -11.62
C ASN A 307 6.40 -17.01 -12.34
N ALA A 308 6.88 -15.99 -11.64
CA ALA A 308 7.10 -14.66 -12.19
C ALA A 308 8.50 -14.13 -11.85
N THR A 309 9.00 -13.25 -12.71
CA THR A 309 10.21 -12.47 -12.51
C THR A 309 9.87 -10.99 -12.69
N VAL A 310 10.23 -10.18 -11.71
CA VAL A 310 10.08 -8.72 -11.75
C VAL A 310 11.47 -8.08 -11.83
N THR A 311 11.74 -7.29 -12.86
CA THR A 311 13.11 -6.78 -13.16
C THR A 311 13.21 -5.28 -12.93
N ARG A 312 14.28 -4.83 -12.26
CA ARG A 312 14.49 -3.41 -12.00
C ARG A 312 14.73 -2.64 -13.29
N GLU A 313 13.91 -1.64 -13.55
CA GLU A 313 14.10 -0.74 -14.69
C GLU A 313 14.32 0.71 -14.23
N VAL A 314 13.40 1.25 -13.41
CA VAL A 314 13.42 2.65 -12.99
C VAL A 314 13.49 2.74 -11.47
N THR A 315 14.65 3.14 -10.94
CA THR A 315 14.77 3.47 -9.51
C THR A 315 13.95 4.73 -9.23
N VAL A 316 13.00 4.65 -8.29
CA VAL A 316 12.22 5.79 -7.82
C VAL A 316 12.93 6.46 -6.65
N LEU A 317 13.21 5.68 -5.60
CA LEU A 317 13.85 6.13 -4.37
C LEU A 317 14.94 5.15 -3.95
N GLU A 318 16.07 5.69 -3.48
CA GLU A 318 17.19 4.90 -2.97
C GLU A 318 17.87 5.66 -1.84
N VAL A 319 17.91 5.02 -0.68
CA VAL A 319 18.62 5.47 0.53
C VAL A 319 19.34 4.26 1.13
N PRO A 320 20.29 4.42 2.08
CA PRO A 320 21.23 3.36 2.43
C PRO A 320 20.64 1.98 2.77
N ILE A 321 19.47 1.93 3.42
CA ILE A 321 18.81 0.69 3.86
C ILE A 321 17.58 0.33 3.02
N TYR A 322 17.23 1.13 2.02
CA TYR A 322 15.94 1.02 1.35
C TYR A 322 16.02 1.44 -0.11
N LYS A 323 15.37 0.66 -0.96
CA LYS A 323 15.21 1.03 -2.36
C LYS A 323 13.83 0.67 -2.85
N ARG A 324 13.27 1.55 -3.68
CA ARG A 324 12.01 1.41 -4.40
C ARG A 324 12.24 1.59 -5.88
N TRP A 325 11.66 0.72 -6.69
CA TRP A 325 11.78 0.80 -8.13
C TRP A 325 10.58 0.19 -8.85
N ALA A 326 10.34 0.70 -10.06
CA ALA A 326 9.35 0.18 -10.98
C ALA A 326 10.03 -0.59 -12.11
N GLY A 327 9.26 -1.45 -12.77
CA GLY A 327 9.73 -2.16 -13.95
C GLY A 327 8.81 -3.28 -14.42
N PRO A 328 9.27 -4.06 -15.42
CA PRO A 328 8.47 -5.10 -16.04
C PRO A 328 8.34 -6.33 -15.14
N ALA A 329 7.16 -6.93 -15.21
CA ALA A 329 6.86 -8.25 -14.69
C ALA A 329 6.64 -9.23 -15.85
N ARG A 330 7.20 -10.43 -15.75
CA ARG A 330 6.95 -11.54 -16.68
C ARG A 330 6.65 -12.79 -15.89
N GLY A 331 5.74 -13.64 -16.36
CA GLY A 331 5.47 -14.90 -15.68
C GLY A 331 4.52 -15.81 -16.41
N SER A 332 4.36 -17.02 -15.90
CA SER A 332 3.43 -18.02 -16.46
C SER A 332 2.85 -18.91 -15.36
N ILE A 333 1.68 -19.47 -15.65
CA ILE A 333 1.00 -20.41 -14.75
C ILE A 333 1.26 -21.83 -15.26
N ASN A 334 1.84 -22.68 -14.40
CA ASN A 334 2.19 -24.08 -14.71
C ASN A 334 3.02 -24.24 -16.01
N GLY A 335 3.88 -23.26 -16.34
CA GLY A 335 4.67 -23.26 -17.58
C GLY A 335 3.86 -23.01 -18.85
N GLY A 336 2.64 -22.47 -18.73
CA GLY A 336 1.81 -22.03 -19.84
C GLY A 336 2.34 -20.79 -20.57
N PRO A 337 1.50 -20.11 -21.37
CA PRO A 337 1.89 -18.90 -22.09
C PRO A 337 2.45 -17.82 -21.17
N GLU A 338 3.47 -17.10 -21.63
CA GLU A 338 4.03 -15.96 -20.91
C GLU A 338 3.03 -14.80 -20.87
N MET A 339 2.85 -14.27 -19.67
CA MET A 339 2.17 -13.01 -19.39
C MET A 339 3.22 -11.93 -19.14
N THR A 340 2.89 -10.70 -19.51
CA THR A 340 3.73 -9.53 -19.27
C THR A 340 2.94 -8.46 -18.53
N GLY A 341 3.65 -7.58 -17.84
CA GLY A 341 3.08 -6.62 -16.93
C GLY A 341 4.08 -5.56 -16.48
N VAL A 342 3.61 -4.65 -15.64
CA VAL A 342 4.44 -3.65 -14.95
C VAL A 342 3.99 -3.57 -13.50
N GLY A 343 4.89 -3.12 -12.64
CA GLY A 343 4.61 -2.93 -11.23
C GLY A 343 5.68 -2.10 -10.54
N LEU A 344 5.61 -2.07 -9.23
CA LEU A 344 6.56 -1.41 -8.35
C LEU A 344 6.83 -2.30 -7.15
N TRP A 345 8.08 -2.28 -6.71
CA TRP A 345 8.51 -3.06 -5.57
C TRP A 345 9.68 -2.43 -4.82
N GLU A 346 9.87 -2.94 -3.62
CA GLU A 346 10.71 -2.38 -2.58
C GLU A 346 11.54 -3.46 -1.92
N GLU A 347 12.72 -3.05 -1.45
CA GLU A 347 13.53 -3.82 -0.52
C GLU A 347 13.97 -2.95 0.64
N VAL A 348 13.77 -3.44 1.87
CA VAL A 348 14.55 -2.99 3.02
C VAL A 348 15.70 -3.98 3.22
N ASN A 349 16.92 -3.45 3.25
CA ASN A 349 18.15 -4.18 3.45
C ASN A 349 18.85 -3.66 4.72
N VAL A 350 18.42 -4.17 5.89
CA VAL A 350 19.06 -3.87 7.19
C VAL A 350 20.06 -4.97 7.52
N LEU A 351 21.14 -4.60 8.23
CA LEU A 351 22.05 -5.56 8.84
C LEU A 351 21.27 -6.48 9.78
N ASN A 352 21.33 -7.80 9.53
CA ASN A 352 20.82 -8.78 10.48
C ASN A 352 21.58 -8.63 11.81
N PRO A 353 20.95 -8.22 12.92
CA PRO A 353 21.63 -8.04 14.20
C PRO A 353 22.06 -9.38 14.83
N LEU A 354 21.73 -10.52 14.21
CA LEU A 354 22.15 -11.87 14.60
C LEU A 354 23.25 -12.46 13.70
N ALA A 355 23.82 -11.69 12.77
CA ALA A 355 24.97 -12.09 11.94
C ALA A 355 26.32 -11.99 12.68
#